data_AF-A0A2N6D7L8-F1
#
_entry.id   AF-A0A2N6D7L8-F1
#
_cell.length_a   1.000
_cell.length_b   1.000
_cell.length_c   1.000
_cell.angle_alpha   90.00
_cell.angle_beta   90.00
_cell.angle_gamma   90.00
#
_symmetry.space_group_name_H-M   'P 1'
#
loop_
_entity.id
_entity.type
_entity.pdbx_description
1 polymer ?
#
loop_
_entity_poly.entity_id
_entity_poly.type
_entity_poly.pdbx_seq_one_letter_code
_entity_poly.pdbx_strand_id
1 'polypeptide(L)'
;MLGNIRMKPKLIGTSLLISLIPIIIIGLMAAKLSKDALLETSYNQLESVREIKKAEIDEMFHSFHSDISTLSANVNAVIDNGFKSMNAINTNKAVAIRELAQQWLTDVKNQQTLDLTVDGLEHFENFIRTGRKSAEYIKYAAIIDDYIKNTGYYDYFVISKNGHIVHTQAKEADYNTNILNGKYKDSGLAQATRRALNGEPNMQDFEPYAPSNGDAAAFVAAPIIDNGRI
;
A
#
# COMPACT_ATOMS: atom_id res chain seq x y z
N MET A 1 99.91 41.45 -16.50
CA MET A 1 99.95 42.63 -15.62
C MET A 1 100.02 42.24 -14.13
N LEU A 2 101.02 41.45 -13.71
CA LEU A 2 101.18 40.98 -12.31
C LEU A 2 102.63 41.13 -11.78
N GLY A 3 103.41 42.03 -12.41
CA GLY A 3 104.86 42.13 -12.21
C GLY A 3 105.31 42.91 -10.97
N ASN A 4 104.47 43.77 -10.37
CA ASN A 4 104.89 44.74 -9.36
C ASN A 4 104.11 44.68 -8.03
N ILE A 5 103.78 43.46 -7.56
CA ILE A 5 103.08 43.22 -6.29
C ILE A 5 104.07 42.63 -5.27
N ARG A 6 104.08 43.11 -4.01
CA ARG A 6 104.91 42.57 -2.92
C ARG A 6 104.71 41.04 -2.78
N MET A 7 105.76 40.27 -2.50
CA MET A 7 105.77 38.80 -2.58
C MET A 7 104.73 38.07 -1.69
N LYS A 8 104.42 38.60 -0.50
CA LYS A 8 103.45 37.99 0.44
C LYS A 8 102.00 37.93 -0.10
N PRO A 9 101.38 39.04 -0.53
CA PRO A 9 100.01 39.00 -1.08
C PRO A 9 99.88 38.20 -2.38
N LYS A 10 100.95 38.09 -3.18
CA LYS A 10 100.94 37.28 -4.41
C LYS A 10 100.82 35.78 -4.13
N LEU A 11 101.59 35.25 -3.18
CA LEU A 11 101.54 33.86 -2.75
C LEU A 11 100.20 33.51 -2.09
N ILE A 12 99.71 34.39 -1.21
CA ILE A 12 98.40 34.22 -0.53
C ILE A 12 97.25 34.26 -1.54
N GLY A 13 97.29 35.15 -2.54
CA GLY A 13 96.27 35.21 -3.58
C GLY A 13 96.23 33.96 -4.46
N THR A 14 97.39 33.40 -4.82
CA THR A 14 97.44 32.17 -5.62
C THR A 14 96.99 30.93 -4.86
N SER A 15 97.31 30.79 -3.56
CA SER A 15 96.84 29.67 -2.76
C SER A 15 95.33 29.75 -2.50
N LEU A 16 94.80 30.96 -2.34
CA LEU A 16 93.36 31.21 -2.19
C LEU A 16 92.59 30.89 -3.47
N LEU A 17 93.13 31.23 -4.64
CA LEU A 17 92.52 30.86 -5.93
C LEU A 17 92.52 29.35 -6.17
N ILE A 18 93.60 28.65 -5.82
CA ILE A 18 93.72 27.20 -5.99
C ILE A 18 92.76 26.43 -5.08
N SER A 19 92.46 26.92 -3.88
CA SER A 19 91.47 26.27 -3.00
C SER A 19 90.03 26.69 -3.33
N LEU A 20 89.80 27.94 -3.76
CA LEU A 20 88.45 28.47 -3.96
C LEU A 20 87.80 27.97 -5.26
N ILE A 21 88.56 27.89 -6.36
CA ILE A 21 88.02 27.46 -7.66
C ILE A 21 87.46 26.04 -7.62
N PRO A 22 88.17 25.02 -7.08
CA PRO A 22 87.63 23.66 -6.96
C PRO A 22 86.39 23.59 -6.07
N ILE A 23 86.34 24.35 -4.97
CA ILE A 23 85.16 24.40 -4.09
C ILE A 23 83.94 24.94 -4.84
N ILE A 24 84.11 25.99 -5.65
CA ILE A 24 83.02 26.53 -6.47
C ILE A 24 82.55 25.50 -7.50
N ILE A 25 83.48 24.82 -8.18
CA ILE A 25 83.15 23.79 -9.19
C ILE A 25 82.41 22.62 -8.52
N ILE A 26 82.91 22.12 -7.40
CA ILE A 26 82.26 21.05 -6.63
C ILE A 26 80.88 21.50 -6.15
N GLY A 27 80.74 22.72 -5.65
CA GLY A 27 79.46 23.28 -5.21
C GLY A 27 78.43 23.35 -6.34
N LEU A 28 78.84 23.78 -7.53
CA LEU A 28 77.96 23.83 -8.71
C LEU A 28 77.61 22.43 -9.23
N MET A 29 78.56 21.49 -9.26
CA MET A 29 78.31 20.09 -9.64
C MET A 29 77.37 19.43 -8.64
N ALA A 30 77.60 19.61 -7.34
CA ALA A 30 76.75 19.11 -6.28
C ALA A 30 75.33 19.70 -6.40
N ALA A 31 75.20 21.02 -6.61
CA ALA A 31 73.91 21.66 -6.80
C ALA A 31 73.14 21.12 -8.01
N LYS A 32 73.84 20.87 -9.14
CA LYS A 32 73.22 20.27 -10.33
C LYS A 32 72.81 18.81 -10.10
N LEU A 33 73.70 18.00 -9.52
CA LEU A 33 73.42 16.60 -9.21
C LEU A 33 72.24 16.47 -8.24
N SER A 34 72.20 17.29 -7.19
CA SER A 34 71.09 17.33 -6.24
C SER A 34 69.79 17.78 -6.91
N LYS A 35 69.83 18.79 -7.79
CA LYS A 35 68.67 19.21 -8.56
C LYS A 35 68.12 18.07 -9.42
N ASP A 36 69.00 17.39 -10.18
CA ASP A 36 68.61 16.32 -11.09
C ASP A 36 68.04 15.12 -10.32
N ALA A 37 68.68 14.72 -9.21
CA ALA A 37 68.20 13.64 -8.34
C ALA A 37 66.86 13.98 -7.64
N LEU A 38 66.66 15.22 -7.20
CA LEU A 38 65.39 15.68 -6.61
C LEU A 38 64.27 15.70 -7.65
N LEU A 39 64.56 16.14 -8.88
CA LEU A 39 63.60 16.12 -9.98
C LEU A 39 63.20 14.68 -10.33
N GLU A 40 64.16 13.78 -10.49
CA GLU A 40 63.91 12.36 -10.76
C GLU A 40 63.06 11.71 -9.65
N THR A 41 63.40 11.98 -8.39
CA THR A 41 62.62 11.51 -7.23
C THR A 41 61.17 12.03 -7.27
N SER A 42 60.99 13.31 -7.60
CA SER A 42 59.66 13.93 -7.71
C SER A 42 58.84 13.35 -8.86
N TYR A 43 59.47 13.09 -10.01
CA TYR A 43 58.81 12.41 -11.14
C TYR A 43 58.39 10.98 -10.80
N ASN A 44 59.27 10.21 -10.17
CA ASN A 44 58.95 8.84 -9.75
C ASN A 44 57.83 8.80 -8.71
N GLN A 45 57.78 9.78 -7.80
CA GLN A 45 56.67 9.91 -6.85
C GLN A 45 55.35 10.26 -7.55
N LEU A 46 55.36 11.19 -8.50
CA LEU A 46 54.18 11.54 -9.29
C LEU A 46 53.67 10.36 -10.11
N GLU A 47 54.57 9.56 -10.67
CA GLU A 47 54.21 8.35 -11.39
C GLU A 47 53.60 7.30 -10.46
N SER A 48 54.17 7.07 -9.28
CA SER A 48 53.60 6.18 -8.27
C SER A 48 52.20 6.63 -7.83
N VAL A 49 52.02 7.93 -7.56
CA VAL A 49 50.70 8.50 -7.22
C VAL A 49 49.72 8.34 -8.38
N ARG A 50 50.18 8.54 -9.63
CA ARG A 50 49.35 8.35 -10.83
C ARG A 50 48.87 6.91 -10.95
N GLU A 51 49.76 5.93 -10.81
CA GLU A 51 49.41 4.50 -10.91
C GLU A 51 48.47 4.06 -9.78
N ILE A 52 48.68 4.53 -8.54
CA ILE A 52 47.78 4.28 -7.42
C ILE A 52 46.39 4.85 -7.70
N LYS A 53 46.31 6.12 -8.15
CA LYS A 53 45.03 6.76 -8.46
C LYS A 53 44.31 6.12 -9.63
N LYS A 54 45.05 5.61 -10.62
CA LYS A 54 44.48 4.84 -11.72
C LYS A 54 43.84 3.54 -11.21
N ALA A 55 44.56 2.78 -10.39
CA ALA A 55 44.04 1.53 -9.82
C ALA A 55 42.80 1.77 -8.94
N GLU A 56 42.80 2.83 -8.14
CA GLU A 56 41.66 3.24 -7.29
C GLU A 56 40.41 3.58 -8.14
N ILE A 57 40.60 4.26 -9.28
CA ILE A 57 39.50 4.57 -10.22
C ILE A 57 38.96 3.29 -10.86
N ASP A 58 39.83 2.39 -11.32
CA ASP A 58 39.42 1.12 -11.94
C ASP A 58 38.62 0.26 -10.94
N GLU A 59 39.08 0.17 -9.69
CA GLU A 59 38.40 -0.54 -8.61
C GLU A 59 37.04 0.11 -8.27
N MET A 60 36.97 1.44 -8.23
CA MET A 60 35.73 2.17 -8.00
C MET A 60 34.70 1.91 -9.11
N PHE A 61 35.11 1.88 -10.38
CA PHE A 61 34.20 1.54 -11.49
C PHE A 61 33.69 0.09 -11.40
N HIS A 62 34.56 -0.84 -11.03
CA HIS A 62 34.15 -2.22 -10.78
C HIS A 62 33.16 -2.33 -9.62
N SER A 63 33.40 -1.63 -8.51
CA SER A 63 32.47 -1.56 -7.37
C SER A 63 31.13 -0.99 -7.81
N PHE A 64 31.09 0.14 -8.51
CA PHE A 64 29.83 0.74 -8.95
C PHE A 64 29.02 -0.17 -9.87
N HIS A 65 29.67 -0.92 -10.77
CA HIS A 65 28.97 -1.89 -11.59
C HIS A 65 28.35 -3.02 -10.75
N SER A 66 29.11 -3.53 -9.78
CA SER A 66 28.64 -4.54 -8.83
C SER A 66 27.49 -4.01 -7.96
N ASP A 67 27.59 -2.78 -7.47
CA ASP A 67 26.58 -2.14 -6.63
C ASP A 67 25.28 -1.90 -7.40
N ILE A 68 25.36 -1.41 -8.65
CA ILE A 68 24.19 -1.22 -9.51
C ILE A 68 23.51 -2.56 -9.82
N SER A 69 24.27 -3.61 -10.12
CA SER A 69 23.70 -4.92 -10.41
C SER A 69 23.02 -5.55 -9.18
N THR A 70 23.65 -5.42 -8.01
CA THR A 70 23.08 -5.86 -6.72
C THR A 70 21.83 -5.08 -6.37
N LEU A 71 21.85 -3.75 -6.53
CA LEU A 71 20.71 -2.89 -6.28
C LEU A 71 19.54 -3.23 -7.22
N SER A 72 19.81 -3.42 -8.51
CA SER A 72 18.80 -3.81 -9.50
C SER A 72 18.15 -5.16 -9.15
N ALA A 73 18.96 -6.16 -8.78
CA ALA A 73 18.44 -7.45 -8.33
C ALA A 73 17.55 -7.33 -7.08
N ASN A 74 17.96 -6.51 -6.11
CA ASN A 74 17.19 -6.25 -4.90
C ASN A 74 15.88 -5.49 -5.19
N VAL A 75 15.92 -4.48 -6.05
CA VAL A 75 14.72 -3.72 -6.46
C VAL A 75 13.72 -4.64 -7.15
N ASN A 76 14.17 -5.51 -8.06
CA ASN A 76 13.30 -6.49 -8.72
C ASN A 76 12.70 -7.47 -7.71
N ALA A 77 13.48 -7.97 -6.75
CA ALA A 77 12.97 -8.85 -5.70
C ALA A 77 11.92 -8.15 -4.80
N VAL A 78 12.12 -6.87 -4.46
CA VAL A 78 11.14 -6.09 -3.69
C VAL A 78 9.85 -5.88 -4.49
N ILE A 79 9.95 -5.53 -5.77
CA ILE A 79 8.81 -5.36 -6.67
C ILE A 79 8.03 -6.69 -6.80
N ASP A 80 8.72 -7.80 -7.06
CA ASP A 80 8.10 -9.13 -7.21
C ASP A 80 7.41 -9.60 -5.93
N ASN A 81 8.07 -9.44 -4.77
CA ASN A 81 7.50 -9.80 -3.48
C ASN A 81 6.31 -8.90 -3.13
N GLY A 82 6.38 -7.61 -3.48
CA GLY A 82 5.27 -6.67 -3.36
C GLY A 82 4.06 -7.10 -4.19
N PHE A 83 4.27 -7.45 -5.47
CA PHE A 83 3.20 -7.94 -6.33
C PHE A 83 2.59 -9.26 -5.86
N LYS A 84 3.42 -10.24 -5.45
CA LYS A 84 2.93 -11.51 -4.90
C LYS A 84 2.11 -11.30 -3.63
N SER A 85 2.59 -10.48 -2.71
CA SER A 85 1.88 -10.17 -1.47
C SER A 85 0.58 -9.42 -1.73
N MET A 86 0.58 -8.46 -2.65
CA MET A 86 -0.62 -7.69 -3.00
C MET A 86 -1.67 -8.56 -3.72
N ASN A 87 -1.23 -9.46 -4.60
CA ASN A 87 -2.11 -10.47 -5.20
C ASN A 87 -2.66 -11.43 -4.14
N ALA A 88 -1.83 -11.93 -3.23
CA ALA A 88 -2.28 -12.80 -2.14
C ALA A 88 -3.29 -12.10 -1.21
N ILE A 89 -3.06 -10.82 -0.86
CA ILE A 89 -4.01 -10.01 -0.07
C ILE A 89 -5.31 -9.83 -0.84
N ASN A 90 -5.25 -9.50 -2.14
CA ASN A 90 -6.44 -9.32 -2.96
C ASN A 90 -7.22 -10.63 -3.13
N THR A 91 -6.54 -11.77 -3.34
CA THR A 91 -7.19 -13.08 -3.41
C THR A 91 -7.79 -13.47 -2.07
N ASN A 92 -7.08 -13.26 -0.96
CA ASN A 92 -7.59 -13.55 0.38
C ASN A 92 -8.80 -12.69 0.73
N LYS A 93 -8.77 -11.39 0.39
CA LYS A 93 -9.94 -10.52 0.53
C LYS A 93 -11.10 -10.99 -0.34
N ALA A 94 -10.85 -11.38 -1.59
CA ALA A 94 -11.89 -11.91 -2.46
C ALA A 94 -12.47 -13.25 -1.94
N VAL A 95 -11.64 -14.11 -1.36
CA VAL A 95 -12.09 -15.34 -0.68
C VAL A 95 -12.94 -14.98 0.55
N ALA A 96 -12.47 -14.07 1.40
CA ALA A 96 -13.21 -13.63 2.58
C ALA A 96 -14.56 -13.00 2.23
N ILE A 97 -14.64 -12.18 1.17
CA ILE A 97 -15.90 -11.62 0.67
C ILE A 97 -16.83 -12.73 0.17
N ARG A 98 -16.30 -13.74 -0.52
CA ARG A 98 -17.10 -14.89 -0.95
C ARG A 98 -17.59 -15.71 0.23
N GLU A 99 -16.75 -15.95 1.24
CA GLU A 99 -17.13 -16.66 2.47
C GLU A 99 -18.21 -15.88 3.24
N LEU A 100 -18.06 -14.56 3.38
CA LEU A 100 -19.08 -13.69 3.95
C LEU A 100 -20.40 -13.76 3.16
N ALA A 101 -20.35 -13.68 1.83
CA ALA A 101 -21.53 -13.80 0.98
C ALA A 101 -22.22 -15.18 1.15
N GLN A 102 -21.45 -16.27 1.23
CA GLN A 102 -22.00 -17.61 1.51
C GLN A 102 -22.60 -17.71 2.91
N GLN A 103 -21.96 -17.09 3.91
CA GLN A 103 -22.50 -17.01 5.26
C GLN A 103 -23.82 -16.24 5.28
N TRP A 104 -23.90 -15.06 4.64
CA TRP A 104 -25.13 -14.27 4.57
C TRP A 104 -26.27 -15.02 3.89
N LEU A 105 -25.98 -15.73 2.79
CA LEU A 105 -26.96 -16.60 2.14
C LEU A 105 -27.42 -17.74 3.04
N THR A 106 -26.52 -18.30 3.85
CA THR A 106 -26.83 -19.37 4.80
C THR A 106 -27.68 -18.84 5.96
N ASP A 107 -27.33 -17.68 6.51
CA ASP A 107 -28.07 -17.03 7.60
C ASP A 107 -29.50 -16.74 7.19
N VAL A 108 -29.71 -16.14 6.02
CA VAL A 108 -31.03 -15.81 5.49
C VAL A 108 -31.85 -17.07 5.16
N LYS A 109 -31.20 -18.14 4.68
CA LYS A 109 -31.88 -19.45 4.50
C LYS A 109 -32.31 -20.06 5.83
N ASN A 110 -31.44 -20.02 6.84
CA ASN A 110 -31.78 -20.50 8.18
C ASN A 110 -32.87 -19.65 8.84
N GLN A 111 -32.97 -18.36 8.50
CA GLN A 111 -34.07 -17.52 8.96
C GLN A 111 -35.44 -17.93 8.40
N GLN A 112 -35.52 -18.60 7.25
CA GLN A 112 -36.78 -19.20 6.79
C GLN A 112 -37.33 -20.25 7.77
N THR A 113 -36.50 -20.73 8.70
CA THR A 113 -36.86 -21.67 9.76
C THR A 113 -36.98 -21.03 11.15
N LEU A 114 -36.57 -19.77 11.33
CA LEU A 114 -36.82 -19.02 12.56
C LEU A 114 -38.26 -18.48 12.52
N ASP A 115 -38.91 -18.45 13.69
CA ASP A 115 -40.31 -18.09 13.97
C ASP A 115 -40.88 -16.79 13.36
N LEU A 116 -40.17 -16.05 12.50
CA LEU A 116 -40.72 -14.97 11.65
C LEU A 116 -41.53 -15.58 10.50
N THR A 117 -42.59 -16.29 10.86
CA THR A 117 -43.60 -16.85 9.96
C THR A 117 -44.42 -15.73 9.31
N VAL A 118 -45.35 -16.11 8.42
CA VAL A 118 -46.39 -15.20 7.89
C VAL A 118 -47.11 -14.42 9.01
N ASP A 119 -47.23 -14.99 10.21
CA ASP A 119 -47.82 -14.31 11.37
C ASP A 119 -47.06 -13.02 11.73
N GLY A 120 -45.72 -13.05 11.70
CA GLY A 120 -44.90 -11.87 11.99
C GLY A 120 -45.16 -10.73 10.99
N LEU A 121 -45.28 -11.07 9.70
CA LEU A 121 -45.60 -10.11 8.64
C LEU A 121 -46.95 -9.43 8.89
N GLU A 122 -47.98 -10.20 9.26
CA GLU A 122 -49.32 -9.67 9.51
C GLU A 122 -49.32 -8.63 10.64
N HIS A 123 -48.56 -8.86 11.71
CA HIS A 123 -48.46 -7.92 12.83
C HIS A 123 -47.73 -6.63 12.45
N PHE A 124 -46.72 -6.70 11.57
CA PHE A 124 -46.06 -5.50 11.03
C PHE A 124 -47.00 -4.71 10.10
N GLU A 125 -47.73 -5.38 9.22
CA GLU A 125 -48.74 -4.74 8.36
C GLU A 125 -49.84 -4.06 9.17
N ASN A 126 -50.35 -4.73 10.21
CA ASN A 126 -51.34 -4.16 11.11
C ASN A 126 -50.83 -2.93 11.85
N PHE A 127 -49.55 -2.91 12.25
CA PHE A 127 -48.93 -1.71 12.82
C PHE A 127 -48.89 -0.56 11.81
N ILE A 128 -48.48 -0.81 10.57
CA ILE A 128 -48.48 0.23 9.52
C ILE A 128 -49.89 0.81 9.29
N ARG A 129 -50.92 -0.04 9.27
CA ARG A 129 -52.31 0.38 9.05
C ARG A 129 -52.93 1.13 10.22
N THR A 130 -52.60 0.75 11.46
CA THR A 130 -53.34 1.20 12.66
C THR A 130 -52.52 2.07 13.61
N GLY A 131 -51.19 2.06 13.48
CA GLY A 131 -50.25 2.65 14.43
C GLY A 131 -50.17 1.91 15.77
N ARG A 132 -50.88 0.80 15.95
CA ARG A 132 -50.95 0.06 17.23
C ARG A 132 -49.98 -1.13 17.20
N LYS A 133 -49.14 -1.23 18.24
CA LYS A 133 -48.24 -2.37 18.45
C LYS A 133 -48.98 -3.46 19.21
N SER A 134 -49.11 -4.65 18.62
CA SER A 134 -49.60 -5.84 19.35
C SER A 134 -48.49 -6.46 20.20
N ALA A 135 -48.83 -7.44 21.04
CA ALA A 135 -47.83 -8.18 21.82
C ALA A 135 -46.86 -8.94 20.90
N GLU A 136 -47.37 -9.47 19.80
CA GLU A 136 -46.64 -10.20 18.78
C GLU A 136 -45.72 -9.26 17.99
N TYR A 137 -46.19 -8.05 17.62
CA TYR A 137 -45.31 -7.03 17.05
C TYR A 137 -44.09 -6.80 17.93
N ILE A 138 -44.29 -6.64 19.25
CA ILE A 138 -43.20 -6.37 20.20
C ILE A 138 -42.26 -7.58 20.27
N LYS A 139 -42.82 -8.79 20.34
CA LYS A 139 -42.05 -10.05 20.34
C LYS A 139 -41.16 -10.16 19.09
N TYR A 140 -41.73 -9.97 17.90
CA TYR A 140 -40.99 -10.10 16.64
C TYR A 140 -39.96 -9.00 16.45
N ALA A 141 -40.29 -7.77 16.82
CA ALA A 141 -39.31 -6.68 16.81
C ALA A 141 -38.12 -6.97 17.73
N ALA A 142 -38.34 -7.58 18.90
CA ALA A 142 -37.27 -7.98 19.80
C ALA A 142 -36.38 -9.10 19.22
N ILE A 143 -36.99 -10.09 18.55
CA ILE A 143 -36.24 -11.15 17.86
C ILE A 143 -35.34 -10.58 16.77
N ILE A 144 -35.85 -9.63 15.98
CA ILE A 144 -35.08 -8.95 14.93
C ILE A 144 -33.93 -8.13 15.54
N ASP A 145 -34.19 -7.41 16.63
CA ASP A 145 -33.17 -6.62 17.33
C ASP A 145 -32.03 -7.50 17.88
N ASP A 146 -32.35 -8.62 18.52
CA ASP A 146 -31.37 -9.59 19.00
C ASP A 146 -30.58 -10.22 17.84
N TYR A 147 -31.25 -10.54 16.73
CA TYR A 147 -30.61 -11.09 15.55
C TYR A 147 -29.58 -10.13 14.96
N ILE A 148 -29.96 -8.86 14.77
CA ILE A 148 -29.07 -7.80 14.27
C ILE A 148 -27.86 -7.63 15.18
N LYS A 149 -28.06 -7.57 16.51
CA LYS A 149 -26.96 -7.43 17.48
C LYS A 149 -25.97 -8.59 17.42
N ASN A 150 -26.45 -9.81 17.19
CA ASN A 150 -25.61 -11.01 17.17
C ASN A 150 -24.90 -11.24 15.83
N THR A 151 -25.48 -10.78 14.73
CA THR A 151 -24.93 -10.97 13.36
C THR A 151 -24.11 -9.78 12.87
N GLY A 152 -24.37 -8.58 13.39
CA GLY A 152 -23.74 -7.34 12.95
C GLY A 152 -24.34 -6.75 11.67
N TYR A 153 -25.52 -7.23 11.22
CA TYR A 153 -26.23 -6.60 10.10
C TYR A 153 -26.63 -5.16 10.45
N TYR A 154 -26.59 -4.28 9.47
CA TYR A 154 -26.96 -2.88 9.67
C TYR A 154 -28.47 -2.69 9.79
N ASP A 155 -29.23 -3.35 8.92
CA ASP A 155 -30.69 -3.25 8.85
C ASP A 155 -31.33 -4.61 8.56
N TYR A 156 -32.61 -4.73 8.89
CA TYR A 156 -33.43 -5.92 8.66
C TYR A 156 -34.78 -5.54 8.08
N PHE A 157 -35.02 -5.94 6.82
CA PHE A 157 -36.23 -5.60 6.09
C PHE A 157 -37.27 -6.72 6.18
N VAL A 158 -38.51 -6.35 6.51
CA VAL A 158 -39.69 -7.18 6.26
C VAL A 158 -40.51 -6.49 5.18
N ILE A 159 -40.67 -7.19 4.06
CA ILE A 159 -41.28 -6.66 2.85
C ILE A 159 -42.45 -7.55 2.47
N SER A 160 -43.63 -6.96 2.34
CA SER A 160 -44.81 -7.69 1.89
C SER A 160 -44.67 -8.13 0.42
N LYS A 161 -45.49 -9.09 0.00
CA LYS A 161 -45.48 -9.64 -1.36
C LYS A 161 -45.65 -8.59 -2.47
N ASN A 162 -46.32 -7.47 -2.19
CA ASN A 162 -46.52 -6.39 -3.16
C ASN A 162 -45.37 -5.36 -3.19
N GLY A 163 -44.33 -5.55 -2.37
CA GLY A 163 -43.18 -4.66 -2.29
C GLY A 163 -43.25 -3.59 -1.19
N HIS A 164 -44.30 -3.54 -0.39
CA HIS A 164 -44.36 -2.57 0.72
C HIS A 164 -43.43 -2.99 1.85
N ILE A 165 -42.52 -2.08 2.23
CA ILE A 165 -41.61 -2.24 3.36
C ILE A 165 -42.40 -1.96 4.65
N VAL A 166 -42.77 -3.05 5.35
CA VAL A 166 -43.60 -2.99 6.55
C VAL A 166 -42.77 -2.95 7.83
N HIS A 167 -41.50 -3.37 7.74
CA HIS A 167 -40.51 -3.20 8.80
C HIS A 167 -39.12 -2.94 8.23
N THR A 168 -38.39 -2.04 8.89
CA THR A 168 -36.93 -1.93 8.87
C THR A 168 -36.46 -1.66 10.29
N GLN A 169 -35.26 -2.07 10.69
CA GLN A 169 -34.69 -1.71 11.98
C GLN A 169 -34.16 -0.27 11.96
N ALA A 170 -33.50 0.14 10.87
CA ALA A 170 -32.86 1.45 10.78
C ALA A 170 -33.88 2.61 10.65
N LYS A 171 -35.10 2.33 10.16
CA LYS A 171 -36.18 3.30 9.93
C LYS A 171 -35.76 4.49 9.05
N GLU A 172 -35.05 4.20 7.96
CA GLU A 172 -34.61 5.21 6.99
C GLU A 172 -35.73 5.67 6.05
N ALA A 173 -35.37 6.44 5.01
CA ALA A 173 -36.31 7.08 4.08
C ALA A 173 -37.09 6.11 3.17
N ASP A 174 -36.77 4.81 3.22
CA ASP A 174 -37.46 3.72 2.54
C ASP A 174 -38.55 3.06 3.39
N TYR A 175 -38.54 3.26 4.71
CA TYR A 175 -39.54 2.73 5.61
C TYR A 175 -40.94 3.20 5.22
N ASN A 176 -41.90 2.28 5.23
CA ASN A 176 -43.28 2.52 4.83
C ASN A 176 -43.43 3.01 3.37
N THR A 177 -42.48 2.67 2.49
CA THR A 177 -42.58 2.89 1.05
C THR A 177 -42.70 1.56 0.29
N ASN A 178 -43.05 1.62 -1.00
CA ASN A 178 -43.05 0.44 -1.85
C ASN A 178 -41.76 0.36 -2.66
N ILE A 179 -40.99 -0.72 -2.46
CA ILE A 179 -39.69 -0.93 -3.07
C ILE A 179 -39.78 -1.43 -4.51
N LEU A 180 -40.94 -1.89 -4.97
CA LEU A 180 -41.11 -2.44 -6.33
C LEU A 180 -41.68 -1.43 -7.32
N ASN A 181 -42.53 -0.51 -6.85
CA ASN A 181 -43.20 0.49 -7.71
C ASN A 181 -43.03 1.94 -7.24
N GLY A 182 -42.38 2.18 -6.10
CA GLY A 182 -42.17 3.50 -5.53
C GLY A 182 -40.85 4.15 -5.96
N LYS A 183 -40.43 5.15 -5.17
CA LYS A 183 -39.27 6.01 -5.43
C LYS A 183 -37.95 5.24 -5.61
N TYR A 184 -37.80 4.11 -4.92
CA TYR A 184 -36.55 3.33 -4.86
C TYR A 184 -36.58 2.05 -5.70
N LYS A 185 -37.50 1.95 -6.68
CA LYS A 185 -37.72 0.74 -7.51
C LYS A 185 -36.52 0.23 -8.32
N ASP A 186 -35.54 1.10 -8.54
CA ASP A 186 -34.33 0.80 -9.32
C ASP A 186 -33.12 0.48 -8.42
N SER A 187 -33.31 0.47 -7.09
CA SER A 187 -32.25 0.21 -6.11
C SER A 187 -31.83 -1.27 -6.03
N GLY A 188 -30.67 -1.53 -5.41
CA GLY A 188 -30.22 -2.89 -5.12
C GLY A 188 -31.21 -3.69 -4.26
N LEU A 189 -31.86 -3.05 -3.26
CA LEU A 189 -32.91 -3.69 -2.46
C LEU A 189 -34.09 -4.14 -3.33
N ALA A 190 -34.54 -3.29 -4.26
CA ALA A 190 -35.63 -3.64 -5.18
C ALA A 190 -35.27 -4.82 -6.09
N GLN A 191 -34.02 -4.90 -6.55
CA GLN A 191 -33.53 -6.04 -7.33
C GLN A 191 -33.52 -7.33 -6.49
N ALA A 192 -33.02 -7.26 -5.26
CA ALA A 192 -32.99 -8.39 -4.34
C ALA A 192 -34.41 -8.90 -3.98
N THR A 193 -35.36 -7.96 -3.74
CA THR A 193 -36.77 -8.29 -3.50
C THR A 193 -37.41 -8.98 -4.70
N ARG A 194 -37.21 -8.48 -5.93
CA ARG A 194 -37.76 -9.11 -7.15
C ARG A 194 -37.27 -10.54 -7.32
N ARG A 195 -35.99 -10.81 -7.05
CA ARG A 195 -35.43 -12.16 -7.14
C ARG A 195 -35.95 -13.07 -6.03
N ALA A 196 -36.08 -12.58 -4.80
CA ALA A 196 -36.61 -13.34 -3.68
C ALA A 196 -38.07 -13.77 -3.93
N LEU A 197 -38.89 -12.89 -4.53
CA LEU A 197 -40.27 -13.19 -4.92
C LEU A 197 -40.39 -14.29 -5.99
N ASN A 198 -39.32 -14.62 -6.70
CA ASN A 198 -39.27 -15.76 -7.62
C ASN A 198 -38.94 -17.09 -6.92
N GLY A 199 -38.77 -17.09 -5.58
CA GLY A 199 -38.51 -18.30 -4.80
C GLY A 199 -37.04 -18.53 -4.42
N GLU A 200 -36.14 -17.63 -4.82
CA GLU A 200 -34.70 -17.85 -4.69
C GLU A 200 -34.05 -16.91 -3.65
N PRO A 201 -33.42 -17.46 -2.59
CA PRO A 201 -32.50 -16.71 -1.76
C PRO A 201 -31.37 -16.16 -2.64
N ASN A 202 -31.12 -14.86 -2.55
CA ASN A 202 -30.19 -14.16 -3.43
C ASN A 202 -29.47 -13.04 -2.70
N MET A 203 -28.40 -12.56 -3.33
CA MET A 203 -27.63 -11.40 -2.90
C MET A 203 -27.52 -10.41 -4.06
N GLN A 204 -27.65 -9.14 -3.74
CA GLN A 204 -27.23 -8.02 -4.56
C GLN A 204 -25.96 -7.42 -3.97
N ASP A 205 -24.95 -7.23 -4.83
CA ASP A 205 -23.65 -6.69 -4.45
C ASP A 205 -23.74 -5.20 -4.03
N PHE A 206 -22.64 -4.66 -3.54
CA PHE A 206 -22.56 -3.29 -3.04
C PHE A 206 -22.85 -2.25 -4.13
N GLU A 207 -23.90 -1.47 -3.92
CA GLU A 207 -24.26 -0.31 -4.74
C GLU A 207 -24.63 0.87 -3.84
N PRO A 208 -24.46 2.13 -4.29
CA PRO A 208 -24.94 3.29 -3.55
C PRO A 208 -26.45 3.20 -3.28
N TYR A 209 -26.84 3.31 -2.00
CA TYR A 209 -28.24 3.21 -1.60
C TYR A 209 -28.76 4.55 -1.08
N ALA A 210 -29.64 5.18 -1.86
CA ALA A 210 -30.13 6.53 -1.57
C ALA A 210 -30.79 6.71 -0.19
N PRO A 211 -31.57 5.73 0.35
CA PRO A 211 -32.10 5.81 1.71
C PRO A 211 -31.03 5.89 2.81
N SER A 212 -29.87 5.27 2.61
CA SER A 212 -28.71 5.34 3.51
C SER A 212 -27.74 6.47 3.13
N ASN A 213 -28.25 7.63 2.72
CA ASN A 213 -27.48 8.81 2.30
C ASN A 213 -26.49 8.57 1.12
N GLY A 214 -26.69 7.50 0.35
CA GLY A 214 -25.81 7.14 -0.77
C GLY A 214 -24.62 6.28 -0.38
N ASP A 215 -24.51 5.84 0.87
CA ASP A 215 -23.51 4.85 1.28
C ASP A 215 -23.69 3.53 0.50
N ALA A 216 -22.58 2.82 0.28
CA ALA A 216 -22.62 1.55 -0.43
C ALA A 216 -23.25 0.47 0.45
N ALA A 217 -24.32 -0.16 -0.04
CA ALA A 217 -25.03 -1.23 0.64
C ALA A 217 -25.14 -2.47 -0.26
N ALA A 218 -24.97 -3.65 0.36
CA ALA A 218 -25.30 -4.93 -0.25
C ALA A 218 -26.53 -5.51 0.44
N PHE A 219 -27.34 -6.26 -0.31
CA PHE A 219 -28.59 -6.81 0.20
C PHE A 219 -28.62 -8.32 0.02
N VAL A 220 -29.04 -9.04 1.06
CA VAL A 220 -29.38 -10.47 0.95
C VAL A 220 -30.87 -10.60 1.23
N ALA A 221 -31.56 -11.33 0.37
CA ALA A 221 -33.01 -11.49 0.45
C ALA A 221 -33.41 -12.95 0.22
N ALA A 222 -34.41 -13.42 0.95
CA ALA A 222 -35.08 -14.68 0.68
C ALA A 222 -36.60 -14.53 0.85
N PRO A 223 -37.38 -15.37 0.15
CA PRO A 223 -38.81 -15.40 0.36
C PRO A 223 -39.15 -15.94 1.75
N ILE A 224 -40.18 -15.37 2.37
CA ILE A 224 -40.90 -16.03 3.47
C ILE A 224 -41.83 -17.05 2.81
N ILE A 225 -41.77 -18.31 3.22
CA ILE A 225 -42.57 -19.39 2.63
C ILE A 225 -43.52 -19.93 3.71
N ASP A 226 -44.82 -19.87 3.45
CA ASP A 226 -45.85 -20.50 4.26
C ASP A 226 -46.59 -21.57 3.45
N ASN A 227 -46.64 -22.79 3.99
CA ASN A 227 -47.28 -23.95 3.34
C ASN A 227 -46.88 -24.16 1.85
N GLY A 228 -45.61 -23.89 1.52
CA GLY A 228 -45.07 -24.01 0.16
C GLY A 228 -45.42 -22.85 -0.78
N ARG A 229 -45.94 -21.73 -0.26
CA ARG A 229 -46.25 -20.51 -1.01
C ARG A 229 -45.49 -19.31 -0.46
N ILE A 230 -45.08 -18.43 -1.37
CA ILE A 230 -44.54 -17.09 -1.09
C ILE A 230 -45.69 -16.10 -0.95
#